data_AF-A0A960U3U2-F1
#
_entry.id   AF-A0A960U3U2-F1
#
_cell.length_a   1.000
_cell.length_b   1.000
_cell.length_c   1.000
_cell.angle_alpha   90.00
_cell.angle_beta   90.00
_cell.angle_gamma   90.00
#
_symmetry.space_group_name_H-M   'P 1'
#
loop_
_entity.id
_entity.type
_entity.pdbx_description
1 polymer ?
#
loop_
_entity_poly.entity_id
_entity_poly.type
_entity_poly.pdbx_seq_one_letter_code
_entity_poly.pdbx_strand_id
1 'polypeptide(L)' 'PGARVIFRTADEPSLLPGRVPASILDRWKYEAEESARHTANDRSAIYGGFHLYVLRDDA' A
#
# COMPACT_ATOMS: atom_id res chain seq x y z
N PRO A 1 -17.74 2.37 -5.65
CA PRO A 1 -16.82 1.36 -6.25
C PRO A 1 -15.37 1.81 -6.07
N GLY A 2 -14.45 0.88 -5.79
CA GLY A 2 -13.02 1.16 -5.62
C GLY A 2 -12.56 1.36 -4.16
N ALA A 3 -12.57 0.28 -3.37
CA ALA A 3 -12.02 0.32 -2.02
C ALA A 3 -10.49 0.55 -2.05
N ARG A 4 -9.98 1.32 -1.10
CA ARG A 4 -8.56 1.68 -0.99
C ARG A 4 -8.09 1.45 0.44
N VAL A 5 -6.92 0.86 0.59
CA VAL A 5 -6.24 0.70 1.88
C VAL A 5 -4.96 1.52 1.83
N ILE A 6 -4.77 2.33 2.87
CA ILE A 6 -3.58 3.14 3.06
C ILE A 6 -3.00 2.80 4.43
N PHE A 7 -1.69 2.59 4.50
CA PHE A 7 -0.96 2.50 5.75
C PHE A 7 0.45 3.08 5.60
N ARG A 8 1.10 3.34 6.73
CA ARG A 8 2.49 3.82 6.77
C ARG A 8 3.36 2.90 7.60
N THR A 9 4.61 2.74 7.19
CA THR A 9 5.63 1.99 7.93
C THR A 9 7.03 2.49 7.57
N ALA A 10 8.02 2.22 8.41
CA ALA A 10 9.41 2.66 8.21
C ALA A 10 10.03 2.10 6.91
N ASP A 11 9.58 0.93 6.46
CA ASP A 11 10.13 0.24 5.29
C ASP A 11 9.58 0.80 3.97
N GLU A 12 10.45 1.01 2.99
CA GLU A 12 10.08 1.42 1.62
C GLU A 12 9.29 0.36 0.83
N PRO A 13 9.64 -0.95 0.88
CA PRO A 13 8.77 -1.99 0.31
C PRO A 13 7.58 -2.29 1.24
N SER A 14 6.44 -2.65 0.65
CA SER A 14 5.27 -3.08 1.43
C SER A 14 5.59 -4.29 2.29
N LEU A 15 5.15 -4.23 3.54
CA LEU A 15 5.36 -5.27 4.55
C LEU A 15 4.33 -6.41 4.52
N LEU A 16 3.28 -6.28 3.73
CA LEU A 16 2.16 -7.22 3.73
C LEU A 16 2.45 -8.59 3.09
N PRO A 17 3.28 -8.72 2.03
CA PRO A 17 3.67 -10.02 1.51
C PRO A 17 4.26 -10.92 2.60
N GLY A 18 3.72 -12.13 2.76
CA GLY A 18 4.13 -13.08 3.81
C GLY A 18 3.58 -12.80 5.21
N ARG A 19 2.89 -11.68 5.44
CA ARG A 19 2.24 -11.34 6.72
C ARG A 19 0.70 -11.37 6.65
N VAL A 20 0.14 -11.24 5.45
CA VAL A 20 -1.28 -11.37 5.16
C VAL A 20 -1.51 -12.64 4.36
N PRO A 21 -2.55 -13.45 4.65
CA PRO A 21 -2.92 -14.59 3.81
C PRO A 21 -3.04 -14.19 2.34
N ALA A 22 -2.43 -14.97 1.44
CA ALA A 22 -2.43 -14.68 0.01
C ALA A 22 -3.85 -14.50 -0.56
N SER A 23 -4.80 -15.34 -0.14
CA SER A 23 -6.21 -15.25 -0.57
C SER A 23 -6.87 -13.90 -0.27
N ILE A 24 -6.39 -13.18 0.74
CA ILE A 24 -6.84 -11.82 1.02
C ILE A 24 -6.06 -10.83 0.16
N LEU A 25 -4.73 -10.94 0.12
CA LEU A 25 -3.86 -9.96 -0.54
C LEU A 25 -4.00 -9.96 -2.07
N ASP A 26 -4.31 -11.12 -2.67
CA ASP A 26 -4.46 -11.30 -4.13
C ASP A 26 -5.62 -10.49 -4.71
N ARG A 27 -6.62 -10.17 -3.87
CA ARG A 27 -7.76 -9.30 -4.21
C ARG A 27 -7.37 -7.84 -4.37
N TRP A 28 -6.16 -7.47 -3.95
CA TRP A 28 -5.68 -6.09 -3.97
C TRP A 28 -4.53 -5.93 -4.96
N LYS A 29 -4.45 -4.74 -5.56
CA LYS A 29 -3.32 -4.29 -6.35
C LYS A 29 -2.51 -3.29 -5.52
N TYR A 30 -1.23 -3.53 -5.37
CA TYR A 30 -0.30 -2.56 -4.79
C TYR A 30 0.05 -1.51 -5.84
N GLU A 31 -0.17 -0.23 -5.52
CA GLU A 31 0.13 0.89 -6.42
C GLU A 31 1.51 1.48 -6.06
N ALA A 32 2.58 0.86 -6.55
CA ALA A 32 3.95 1.19 -6.16
C ALA A 32 4.35 2.63 -6.52
N GLU A 33 4.02 3.09 -7.74
CA GLU A 33 4.37 4.44 -8.22
C GLU A 33 3.65 5.52 -7.41
N GLU A 34 2.35 5.37 -7.20
CA GLU A 34 1.56 6.30 -6.39
C GLU A 34 2.01 6.28 -4.92
N SER A 35 2.38 5.12 -4.39
CA SER A 35 2.94 4.97 -3.04
C SER A 35 4.24 5.78 -2.88
N ALA A 36 5.16 5.66 -3.84
CA ALA A 36 6.40 6.43 -3.86
C ALA A 36 6.14 7.94 -4.01
N ARG A 37 5.22 8.32 -4.91
CA ARG A 37 4.82 9.72 -5.12
C ARG A 37 4.23 10.34 -3.85
N HIS A 38 3.38 9.60 -3.13
CA HIS A 38 2.81 10.05 -1.87
C HIS A 38 3.86 10.16 -0.77
N THR A 39 4.80 9.22 -0.70
CA THR A 39 5.94 9.26 0.22
C THR A 39 6.78 10.53 0.02
N ALA A 40 7.13 10.85 -1.23
CA ALA A 40 7.93 12.04 -1.56
C ALA A 40 7.23 13.37 -1.21
N ASN A 41 5.89 13.39 -1.22
CA ASN A 41 5.09 14.56 -0.87
C ASN A 41 4.73 14.63 0.62
N ASP A 42 5.01 13.58 1.41
CA ASP A 42 4.69 13.54 2.84
C ASP A 42 5.69 14.39 3.63
N ARG A 43 5.24 15.58 4.05
CA ARG A 43 6.05 16.50 4.88
C ARG A 43 6.04 16.13 6.38
N SER A 44 5.35 15.05 6.75
CA SER A 44 5.23 14.50 8.09
C SER A 44 5.77 13.06 8.15
N ALA A 45 6.83 12.78 7.38
CA ALA A 45 7.44 11.47 7.18
C ALA A 45 8.18 10.88 8.40
N ILE A 46 7.78 11.25 9.62
CA ILE A 46 8.30 10.68 10.87
C ILE A 46 8.00 9.17 11.00
N TYR A 47 7.12 8.62 10.16
CA TYR A 47 6.65 7.23 10.23
C TYR A 47 7.02 6.38 8.99
N GLY A 48 7.82 6.91 8.05
CA GLY A 48 8.31 6.19 6.88
C GLY A 48 7.43 6.27 5.63
N GLY A 49 7.45 5.21 4.82
CA GLY A 49 6.80 5.09 3.52
C GLY A 49 5.27 5.08 3.56
N PHE A 50 4.67 5.64 2.52
CA PHE A 50 3.23 5.59 2.24
C PHE A 50 2.94 4.41 1.33
N HIS A 51 2.00 3.54 1.72
CA HIS A 51 1.61 2.38 0.92
C HIS A 51 0.14 2.42 0.55
N LEU A 52 -0.15 2.26 -0.74
CA LEU A 52 -1.49 2.24 -1.30
C LEU A 52 -1.81 0.87 -1.90
N TYR A 53 -2.92 0.30 -1.47
CA TYR A 53 -3.57 -0.84 -2.11
C TYR A 53 -4.95 -0.45 -2.62
N VAL A 54 -5.31 -0.93 -3.80
CA VAL A 54 -6.63 -0.73 -4.41
C VAL A 54 -7.28 -2.09 -4.62
N LEU A 55 -8.55 -2.23 -4.25
CA LEU A 55 -9.31 -3.46 -4.51
C LEU A 55 -9.43 -3.63 -6.03
N ARG A 56 -9.10 -4.83 -6.53
CA ARG A 56 -9.24 -5.11 -7.96
C ARG A 56 -10.71 -5.21 -8.33
N ASP A 57 -11.05 -4.82 -9.56
CA ASP A 57 -12.44 -4.81 -10.03
C ASP A 57 -13.00 -6.23 -10.27
N ASP A 58 -12.14 -7.24 -10.31
CA ASP A 58 -12.46 -8.67 -10.48
C ASP A 58 -12.47 -9.46 -9.15
N ALA A 59 -12.35 -8.78 -8.01
CA ALA A 59 -12.18 -9.38 -6.69
C ALA A 59 -13.47 -9.64 -5.90
#